data_AF-A0A966SA20-F1
#
_entry.id   AF-A0A966SA20-F1
#
_cell.length_a   1.000
_cell.length_b   1.000
_cell.length_c   1.000
_cell.angle_alpha   90.00
_cell.angle_beta   90.00
_cell.angle_gamma   90.00
#
_symmetry.space_group_name_H-M   'P 1'
#
loop_
_entity.id
_entity.type
_entity.pdbx_description
1 polymer ?
#
loop_
_entity_poly.entity_id
_entity_poly.type
_entity_poly.pdbx_seq_one_letter_code
_entity_poly.pdbx_strand_id
1 'polypeptide(L)'
;MTIRMYSTAELVINYLRFYWEASNSKGHGVHSPFVFDFINEVLQDKSFDPSFEKWKGWRYDLLHSREKIQLEEMGAGSRIGNFRTSTIRALVKRTSKPVRTAHLLYRILKHYQPNSILELGTSVGLSASLFSLARPDATIHTIEGVSTIHTKAVEYLGKWNCKNVQCHLGNLDIVLSEVLQLMPAPDLVFMDGNHQEEPTLRYFNQIVDRLSDS
;
A
#
# COMPACT_ATOMS: atom_id res chain seq x y z
N MET A 1 23.58 12.27 11.30
CA MET A 1 22.58 13.21 10.78
C MET A 1 21.43 13.24 11.78
N THR A 2 21.28 14.33 12.54
CA THR A 2 20.31 14.40 13.64
C THR A 2 18.93 14.74 13.06
N ILE A 3 18.01 13.78 13.06
CA ILE A 3 16.64 13.99 12.59
C ILE A 3 15.98 15.01 13.54
N ARG A 4 15.73 16.22 13.04
CA ARG A 4 15.04 17.27 13.79
C ARG A 4 13.55 16.90 13.82
N MET A 5 13.10 16.32 14.92
CA MET A 5 11.67 16.05 15.12
C MET A 5 10.93 17.37 15.36
N TYR A 6 9.94 17.65 14.52
CA TYR A 6 9.01 18.76 14.72
C TYR A 6 8.09 18.46 15.90
N SER A 7 7.85 19.47 16.74
CA SER A 7 6.78 19.42 17.73
C SER A 7 5.40 19.39 17.06
N THR A 8 4.39 18.89 17.77
CA THR A 8 3.00 18.92 17.30
C THR A 8 2.52 20.33 16.96
N ALA A 9 2.98 21.34 17.70
CA ALA A 9 2.67 22.74 17.44
C ALA A 9 3.30 23.23 16.12
N GLU A 10 4.56 22.89 15.86
CA GLU A 10 5.23 23.21 14.59
C GLU A 10 4.57 22.51 13.40
N LEU A 11 4.16 21.25 13.55
CA LEU A 11 3.39 20.54 12.52
C LEU A 11 2.05 21.23 12.21
N VAL A 12 1.34 21.69 13.24
CA VAL A 12 0.08 22.43 13.07
C VAL A 12 0.31 23.78 12.39
N ILE A 13 1.33 24.53 12.81
CA ILE A 13 1.68 25.83 12.20
C ILE A 13 2.10 25.65 10.73
N ASN A 14 2.95 24.66 10.44
CA ASN A 14 3.37 24.35 9.08
C ASN A 14 2.19 23.89 8.21
N TYR A 15 1.27 23.11 8.76
CA TYR A 15 0.05 22.71 8.07
C TYR A 15 -0.88 23.90 7.78
N LEU A 16 -1.09 24.80 8.75
CA LEU A 16 -1.91 26.00 8.56
C LEU A 16 -1.27 26.96 7.55
N ARG A 17 0.05 27.14 7.61
CA ARG A 17 0.80 27.93 6.64
C ARG A 17 0.67 27.33 5.23
N PHE A 18 0.89 26.03 5.09
CA PHE A 18 0.67 25.32 3.82
C PHE A 18 -0.77 25.48 3.32
N TYR A 19 -1.77 25.34 4.21
CA TYR A 19 -3.18 25.47 3.85
C TYR A 19 -3.52 26.87 3.33
N TRP A 20 -2.92 27.92 3.88
CA TRP A 20 -3.10 29.31 3.43
C TRP A 20 -2.25 29.67 2.21
N GLU A 21 -1.04 29.14 2.09
CA GLU A 21 -0.09 29.45 1.01
C GLU A 21 -0.28 28.59 -0.24
N ALA A 22 -0.99 27.45 -0.14
CA ALA A 22 -1.30 26.56 -1.27
C ALA A 22 -2.30 27.21 -2.25
N SER A 23 -1.87 28.29 -2.90
CA SER A 23 -2.33 28.67 -4.22
C SER A 23 -2.08 27.49 -5.16
N ASN A 24 -3.04 27.15 -6.02
CA ASN A 24 -3.05 26.05 -7.00
C ASN A 24 -3.79 24.76 -6.59
N SER A 25 -4.47 24.72 -5.44
CA SER A 25 -5.29 23.58 -4.99
C SER A 25 -6.45 23.17 -5.93
N LYS A 26 -6.77 24.02 -6.94
CA LYS A 26 -7.76 23.76 -8.00
C LYS A 26 -7.16 23.68 -9.41
N GLY A 27 -5.84 23.53 -9.54
CA GLY A 27 -5.14 23.41 -10.83
C GLY A 27 -4.77 24.73 -11.53
N HIS A 28 -5.33 25.88 -11.12
CA HIS A 28 -4.90 27.18 -11.63
C HIS A 28 -3.43 27.43 -11.26
N GLY A 29 -2.56 27.66 -12.25
CA GLY A 29 -1.13 27.93 -12.05
C GLY A 29 -0.20 26.70 -12.07
N VAL A 30 -0.72 25.50 -12.36
CA VAL A 30 0.10 24.28 -12.53
C VAL A 30 0.55 24.17 -13.99
N HIS A 31 1.85 24.27 -14.24
CA HIS A 31 2.43 24.22 -15.59
C HIS A 31 2.74 22.81 -16.10
N SER A 32 2.74 21.79 -15.23
CA SER A 32 2.91 20.39 -15.63
C SER A 32 1.55 19.80 -16.04
N PRO A 33 1.36 19.39 -17.32
CA PRO A 33 0.13 18.75 -17.77
C PRO A 33 -0.22 17.52 -16.93
N PHE A 34 0.80 16.71 -16.59
CA PHE A 34 0.62 15.53 -15.72
C PHE A 34 0.02 15.90 -14.35
N VAL A 35 0.56 16.93 -13.68
CA VAL A 35 0.07 17.33 -12.35
C VAL A 35 -1.32 17.96 -12.44
N PHE A 36 -1.59 18.72 -13.50
CA PHE A 36 -2.91 19.30 -13.75
C PHE A 36 -3.97 18.20 -13.96
N ASP A 37 -3.68 17.22 -14.82
CA ASP A 37 -4.56 16.08 -15.09
C ASP A 37 -4.79 15.25 -13.82
N PHE A 38 -3.73 14.99 -13.04
CA PHE A 38 -3.86 14.30 -11.75
C PHE A 38 -4.80 15.05 -10.77
N ILE A 39 -4.68 16.38 -10.69
CA ILE A 39 -5.55 17.17 -9.81
C ILE A 39 -7.01 17.05 -10.24
N ASN A 40 -7.30 17.19 -11.52
CA ASN A 40 -8.67 17.24 -12.02
C ASN A 40 -9.31 15.86 -12.08
N GLU A 41 -8.61 14.88 -12.65
CA GLU A 41 -9.15 13.55 -12.95
C GLU A 41 -9.03 12.59 -11.77
N VAL A 42 -8.06 12.80 -10.86
CA VAL A 42 -7.83 11.88 -9.73
C VAL A 42 -8.21 12.53 -8.41
N LEU A 43 -7.70 13.72 -8.08
CA LEU A 43 -7.95 14.32 -6.76
C LEU A 43 -9.39 14.83 -6.62
N GLN A 44 -9.92 15.49 -7.64
CA GLN A 44 -11.24 16.11 -7.62
C GLN A 44 -12.39 15.17 -7.99
N ASP A 45 -12.10 13.98 -8.51
CA ASP A 45 -13.14 13.02 -8.90
C ASP A 45 -13.99 12.57 -7.68
N LYS A 46 -15.31 12.76 -7.79
CA LYS A 46 -16.31 12.40 -6.77
C LYS A 46 -17.23 11.28 -7.24
N SER A 47 -16.82 10.56 -8.29
CA SER A 47 -17.57 9.45 -8.84
C SER A 47 -17.87 8.40 -7.77
N PHE A 48 -19.03 7.75 -7.94
CA PHE A 48 -19.46 6.65 -7.10
C PHE A 48 -19.22 5.35 -7.86
N ASP A 49 -18.48 4.41 -7.23
CA ASP A 49 -18.27 3.07 -7.76
C ASP A 49 -18.84 2.02 -6.78
N PRO A 50 -19.89 1.27 -7.16
CA PRO A 50 -20.46 0.21 -6.33
C PRO A 50 -19.43 -0.86 -5.90
N SER A 51 -18.41 -1.10 -6.74
CA SER A 51 -17.35 -2.07 -6.48
C SER A 51 -16.50 -1.61 -5.30
N PHE A 52 -16.19 -0.32 -5.23
CA PHE A 52 -15.46 0.28 -4.12
C PHE A 52 -16.28 0.22 -2.82
N GLU A 53 -17.60 0.43 -2.89
CA GLU A 53 -18.49 0.25 -1.73
C GLU A 53 -18.46 -1.18 -1.19
N LYS A 54 -18.49 -2.18 -2.09
CA LYS A 54 -18.37 -3.59 -1.72
C LYS A 54 -17.05 -3.85 -0.97
N TRP A 55 -15.94 -3.32 -1.47
CA TRP A 55 -14.64 -3.43 -0.81
C TRP A 55 -14.61 -2.71 0.55
N LYS A 56 -15.25 -1.53 0.67
CA LYS A 56 -15.39 -0.86 1.97
C LYS A 56 -16.17 -1.69 2.99
N GLY A 57 -17.22 -2.39 2.55
CA GLY A 57 -17.95 -3.34 3.38
C GLY A 57 -17.05 -4.46 3.90
N TRP A 58 -16.26 -5.07 3.02
CA TRP A 58 -15.31 -6.10 3.43
C TRP A 58 -14.24 -5.59 4.40
N ARG A 59 -13.70 -4.39 4.15
CA ARG A 59 -12.80 -3.72 5.10
C ARG A 59 -13.46 -3.51 6.47
N TYR A 60 -14.75 -3.13 6.48
CA TYR A 60 -15.51 -2.97 7.72
C TYR A 60 -15.62 -4.30 8.47
N ASP A 61 -15.89 -5.40 7.79
CA ASP A 61 -15.96 -6.73 8.40
C ASP A 61 -14.62 -7.13 9.05
N LEU A 62 -13.51 -6.92 8.36
CA LEU A 62 -12.17 -7.20 8.90
C LEU A 62 -11.83 -6.32 10.12
N LEU A 63 -12.29 -5.06 10.15
CA LEU A 63 -12.15 -4.16 11.31
C LEU A 63 -13.02 -4.56 12.52
N HIS A 64 -14.00 -5.44 12.33
CA HIS A 64 -14.86 -5.97 13.39
C HIS A 64 -14.59 -7.46 13.68
N SER A 65 -13.68 -8.08 12.92
CA SER A 65 -13.31 -9.47 13.10
C SER A 65 -12.66 -9.73 14.46
N ARG A 66 -13.17 -10.75 15.17
CA ARG A 66 -12.61 -11.30 16.41
C ARG A 66 -11.67 -12.47 16.17
N GLU A 67 -11.46 -12.83 14.89
CA GLU A 67 -10.53 -13.87 14.51
C GLU A 67 -9.14 -13.58 15.05
N LYS A 68 -8.50 -14.61 15.61
CA LYS A 68 -7.16 -14.53 16.19
C LYS A 68 -6.14 -15.01 15.18
N ILE A 69 -4.97 -14.40 15.21
CA ILE A 69 -3.80 -14.76 14.43
C ILE A 69 -2.58 -14.82 15.35
N GLN A 70 -1.79 -15.88 15.23
CA GLN A 70 -0.50 -15.97 15.90
C GLN A 70 0.52 -15.21 15.04
N LEU A 71 1.30 -14.34 15.66
CA LEU A 71 2.33 -13.56 15.00
C LEU A 71 3.67 -14.00 15.56
N GLU A 72 4.58 -14.40 14.66
CA GLU A 72 5.97 -14.64 14.99
C GLU A 72 6.67 -13.31 15.31
N GLU A 73 7.42 -13.25 16.41
CA GLU A 73 8.27 -12.10 16.70
C GLU A 73 9.54 -12.16 15.84
N MET A 74 9.60 -11.33 14.80
CA MET A 74 10.84 -11.10 14.06
C MET A 74 11.73 -10.12 14.85
N GLY A 75 12.69 -10.66 15.63
CA GLY A 75 13.63 -9.87 16.41
C GLY A 75 15.02 -10.51 16.48
N ALA A 76 16.06 -9.68 16.34
CA ALA A 76 17.47 -10.06 16.47
C ALA A 76 17.81 -10.41 17.93
N GLY A 77 17.44 -11.62 18.34
CA GLY A 77 17.62 -12.05 19.72
C GLY A 77 16.85 -13.33 20.03
N SER A 78 17.43 -14.46 19.62
CA SER A 78 17.28 -15.80 20.21
C SER A 78 16.08 -16.03 21.14
N ARG A 79 14.95 -16.43 20.55
CA ARG A 79 14.10 -17.53 21.03
C ARG A 79 13.14 -17.92 19.91
N ILE A 80 13.51 -18.94 19.16
CA ILE A 80 12.60 -19.69 18.28
C ILE A 80 11.38 -20.05 19.14
N GLY A 81 10.19 -19.55 18.79
CA GLY A 81 8.93 -19.92 19.44
C GLY A 81 8.22 -18.87 20.29
N ASN A 82 8.65 -17.60 20.32
CA ASN A 82 7.83 -16.53 20.89
C ASN A 82 6.74 -16.10 19.89
N PHE A 83 5.52 -16.59 20.12
CA PHE A 83 4.33 -16.18 19.38
C PHE A 83 3.51 -15.21 20.22
N ARG A 84 3.18 -14.04 19.67
CA ARG A 84 2.12 -13.21 20.24
C ARG A 84 0.81 -13.49 19.53
N THR A 85 -0.28 -13.51 20.27
CA THR A 85 -1.62 -13.54 19.67
C THR A 85 -2.09 -12.12 19.40
N SER A 86 -2.58 -11.87 18.19
CA SER A 86 -3.29 -10.65 17.81
C SER A 86 -4.69 -10.99 17.29
N THR A 87 -5.54 -9.99 17.13
CA THR A 87 -6.78 -10.13 16.34
C THR A 87 -6.59 -9.57 14.94
N ILE A 88 -7.38 -10.03 13.98
CA ILE A 88 -7.44 -9.45 12.63
C ILE A 88 -7.82 -7.97 12.70
N ARG A 89 -8.81 -7.62 13.53
CA ARG A 89 -9.16 -6.21 13.82
C ARG A 89 -7.95 -5.38 14.23
N ALA A 90 -7.15 -5.86 15.18
CA ALA A 90 -5.98 -5.11 15.67
C ALA A 90 -4.92 -4.96 14.58
N LEU A 91 -4.71 -6.01 13.76
CA LEU A 91 -3.80 -5.96 12.63
C LEU A 91 -4.26 -4.94 11.59
N VAL A 92 -5.52 -5.04 11.14
CA VAL A 92 -6.13 -4.15 10.15
C VAL A 92 -6.12 -2.69 10.62
N LYS A 93 -6.42 -2.42 11.89
CA LYS A 93 -6.37 -1.05 12.44
C LYS A 93 -4.98 -0.43 12.33
N ARG A 94 -3.93 -1.24 12.44
CA ARG A 94 -2.54 -0.79 12.43
C ARG A 94 -2.00 -0.62 11.01
N THR A 95 -2.37 -1.52 10.09
CA THR A 95 -1.76 -1.60 8.76
C THR A 95 -2.62 -0.95 7.68
N SER A 96 -3.95 -1.01 7.79
CA SER A 96 -4.82 -0.52 6.72
C SER A 96 -4.80 1.00 6.61
N LYS A 97 -4.81 1.49 5.37
CA LYS A 97 -4.96 2.92 5.10
C LYS A 97 -6.38 3.40 5.46
N PRO A 98 -6.52 4.69 5.82
CA PRO A 98 -7.84 5.31 5.93
C PRO A 98 -8.64 5.15 4.63
N VAL A 99 -9.96 5.06 4.74
CA VAL A 99 -10.85 4.89 3.58
C VAL A 99 -10.65 5.98 2.52
N ARG A 100 -10.37 7.22 2.95
CA ARG A 100 -10.08 8.34 2.03
C ARG A 100 -8.82 8.08 1.19
N THR A 101 -7.77 7.57 1.80
CA THR A 101 -6.52 7.22 1.11
C THR A 101 -6.72 6.01 0.19
N ALA A 102 -7.45 4.99 0.65
CA ALA A 102 -7.81 3.85 -0.20
C ALA A 102 -8.63 4.30 -1.42
N HIS A 103 -9.56 5.24 -1.25
CA HIS A 103 -10.33 5.78 -2.37
C HIS A 103 -9.47 6.59 -3.35
N LEU A 104 -8.50 7.35 -2.83
CA LEU A 104 -7.51 8.01 -3.68
C LEU A 104 -6.71 6.98 -4.50
N LEU A 105 -6.17 5.94 -3.86
CA LEU A 105 -5.46 4.86 -4.55
C LEU A 105 -6.33 4.19 -5.62
N TYR A 106 -7.60 3.94 -5.31
CA TYR A 106 -8.56 3.40 -6.27
C TYR A 106 -8.69 4.28 -7.51
N ARG A 107 -8.84 5.60 -7.34
CA ARG A 107 -8.91 6.56 -8.45
C ARG A 107 -7.61 6.60 -9.26
N ILE A 108 -6.45 6.58 -8.59
CA ILE A 108 -5.13 6.49 -9.26
C ILE A 108 -5.07 5.27 -10.17
N LEU A 109 -5.46 4.11 -9.67
CA LEU A 109 -5.44 2.85 -10.42
C LEU A 109 -6.42 2.88 -11.60
N LYS A 110 -7.62 3.42 -11.40
CA LYS A 110 -8.63 3.54 -12.47
C LYS A 110 -8.22 4.50 -13.57
N HIS A 111 -7.53 5.58 -13.20
CA HIS A 111 -7.07 6.60 -14.14
C HIS A 111 -5.83 6.15 -14.93
N TYR A 112 -4.75 5.77 -14.25
CA TYR A 112 -3.48 5.41 -14.91
C TYR A 112 -3.45 4.00 -15.46
N GLN A 113 -4.37 3.14 -15.01
CA GLN A 113 -4.54 1.79 -15.54
C GLN A 113 -3.25 0.95 -15.62
N PRO A 114 -2.46 0.85 -14.53
CA PRO A 114 -1.26 0.04 -14.51
C PRO A 114 -1.56 -1.42 -14.85
N ASN A 115 -0.63 -2.05 -15.54
CA ASN A 115 -0.66 -3.46 -15.95
C ASN A 115 0.24 -4.34 -15.08
N SER A 116 1.21 -3.76 -14.36
CA SER A 116 2.18 -4.48 -13.52
C SER A 116 2.38 -3.76 -12.19
N ILE A 117 1.75 -4.27 -11.14
CA ILE A 117 1.72 -3.64 -9.81
C ILE A 117 2.60 -4.42 -8.85
N LEU A 118 3.51 -3.73 -8.16
CA LEU A 118 4.32 -4.27 -7.07
C LEU A 118 3.90 -3.66 -5.73
N GLU A 119 3.62 -4.49 -4.74
CA GLU A 119 3.36 -4.10 -3.36
C GLU A 119 4.42 -4.65 -2.41
N LEU A 120 5.05 -3.78 -1.64
CA LEU A 120 5.92 -4.16 -0.53
C LEU A 120 5.09 -4.08 0.75
N GLY A 121 4.77 -5.21 1.37
CA GLY A 121 3.91 -5.29 2.55
C GLY A 121 2.45 -5.61 2.23
N THR A 122 2.12 -6.89 2.06
CA THR A 122 0.74 -7.33 1.77
C THR A 122 -0.22 -7.14 2.96
N SER A 123 0.27 -7.29 4.19
CA SER A 123 -0.56 -7.42 5.39
C SER A 123 -1.67 -8.46 5.17
N VAL A 124 -2.93 -8.17 5.53
CA VAL A 124 -4.06 -9.09 5.31
C VAL A 124 -4.69 -9.00 3.90
N GLY A 125 -4.05 -8.31 2.95
CA GLY A 125 -4.48 -8.25 1.55
C GLY A 125 -5.53 -7.18 1.20
N LEU A 126 -5.75 -6.17 2.06
CA LEU A 126 -6.73 -5.11 1.79
C LEU A 126 -6.32 -4.20 0.62
N SER A 127 -5.07 -3.77 0.53
CA SER A 127 -4.56 -2.97 -0.59
C SER A 127 -4.45 -3.83 -1.86
N ALA A 128 -3.87 -5.02 -1.77
CA ALA A 128 -3.81 -5.98 -2.88
C ALA A 128 -5.19 -6.27 -3.54
N SER A 129 -6.23 -6.49 -2.72
CA SER A 129 -7.59 -6.68 -3.23
C SER A 129 -8.20 -5.43 -3.85
N LEU A 130 -7.84 -4.24 -3.35
CA LEU A 130 -8.24 -2.97 -3.96
C LEU A 130 -7.59 -2.80 -5.34
N PHE A 131 -6.32 -3.21 -5.46
CA PHE A 131 -5.58 -3.20 -6.72
C PHE A 131 -6.22 -4.14 -7.72
N SER A 132 -6.50 -5.38 -7.31
CA SER A 132 -7.22 -6.39 -8.11
C SER A 132 -8.60 -5.92 -8.54
N LEU A 133 -9.33 -5.25 -7.66
CA LEU A 133 -10.65 -4.69 -7.96
C LEU A 133 -10.59 -3.54 -8.98
N ALA A 134 -9.62 -2.63 -8.82
CA ALA A 134 -9.46 -1.49 -9.72
C ALA A 134 -8.94 -1.91 -11.09
N ARG A 135 -8.06 -2.92 -11.12
CA ARG A 135 -7.38 -3.46 -12.30
C ARG A 135 -7.45 -4.99 -12.33
N PRO A 136 -8.58 -5.57 -12.77
CA PRO A 136 -8.73 -7.03 -12.87
C PRO A 136 -7.75 -7.69 -13.84
N ASP A 137 -7.28 -6.94 -14.85
CA ASP A 137 -6.40 -7.42 -15.91
C ASP A 137 -4.91 -7.19 -15.61
N ALA A 138 -4.57 -6.47 -14.54
CA ALA A 138 -3.17 -6.24 -14.16
C ALA A 138 -2.54 -7.47 -13.52
N THR A 139 -1.23 -7.63 -13.64
CA THR A 139 -0.45 -8.59 -12.85
C THR A 139 -0.02 -7.92 -11.55
N ILE A 140 -0.36 -8.51 -10.41
CA ILE A 140 -0.10 -7.91 -9.09
C ILE A 140 0.79 -8.84 -8.28
N HIS A 141 1.97 -8.37 -7.90
CA HIS A 141 2.89 -9.05 -7.00
C HIS A 141 2.92 -8.33 -5.65
N THR A 142 2.78 -9.07 -4.56
CA THR A 142 2.82 -8.53 -3.19
C THR A 142 3.78 -9.35 -2.36
N ILE A 143 4.52 -8.72 -1.45
CA ILE A 143 5.51 -9.40 -0.59
C ILE A 143 5.14 -9.21 0.88
N GLU A 144 5.06 -10.31 1.63
CA GLU A 144 4.82 -10.31 3.08
C GLU A 144 5.91 -11.09 3.80
N GLY A 145 6.45 -10.50 4.87
CA GLY A 145 7.55 -11.08 5.63
C GLY A 145 7.12 -12.07 6.70
N VAL A 146 5.87 -11.97 7.19
CA VAL A 146 5.38 -12.82 8.28
C VAL A 146 4.53 -13.96 7.72
N SER A 147 4.98 -15.21 7.91
CA SER A 147 4.36 -16.46 7.42
C SER A 147 2.85 -16.57 7.72
N THR A 148 2.45 -16.26 8.94
CA THR A 148 1.06 -16.37 9.37
C THR A 148 0.17 -15.29 8.76
N ILE A 149 0.72 -14.09 8.55
CA ILE A 149 0.02 -12.98 7.87
C ILE A 149 -0.11 -13.29 6.38
N HIS A 150 0.95 -13.77 5.74
CA HIS A 150 0.96 -14.22 4.35
C HIS A 150 -0.13 -15.27 4.11
N THR A 151 -0.18 -16.31 4.96
CA THR A 151 -1.19 -17.38 4.86
C THR A 151 -2.61 -16.80 4.92
N LYS A 152 -2.83 -15.85 5.84
CA LYS A 152 -4.12 -15.19 6.00
C LYS A 152 -4.47 -14.31 4.79
N ALA A 153 -3.48 -13.60 4.24
CA ALA A 153 -3.66 -12.77 3.05
C ALA A 153 -4.08 -13.62 1.84
N VAL A 154 -3.39 -14.74 1.59
CA VAL A 154 -3.73 -15.68 0.51
C VAL A 154 -5.16 -16.21 0.67
N GLU A 155 -5.54 -16.62 1.88
CA GLU A 155 -6.91 -17.08 2.18
C GLU A 155 -7.95 -15.99 1.87
N TYR A 156 -7.71 -14.77 2.35
CA TYR A 156 -8.61 -13.64 2.20
C TYR A 156 -8.74 -13.17 0.75
N LEU A 157 -7.63 -13.10 0.02
CA LEU A 157 -7.61 -12.79 -1.41
C LEU A 157 -8.34 -13.86 -2.22
N GLY A 158 -8.18 -15.14 -1.87
CA GLY A 158 -8.94 -16.23 -2.46
C GLY A 158 -10.45 -16.11 -2.22
N LYS A 159 -10.86 -15.80 -0.98
CA LYS A 159 -12.27 -15.54 -0.63
C LYS A 159 -12.85 -14.33 -1.35
N TRP A 160 -12.03 -13.31 -1.61
CA TRP A 160 -12.42 -12.14 -2.40
C TRP A 160 -12.36 -12.37 -3.92
N ASN A 161 -11.95 -13.57 -4.36
CA ASN A 161 -11.82 -13.96 -5.75
C ASN A 161 -10.81 -13.09 -6.54
N CYS A 162 -9.73 -12.68 -5.87
CA CYS A 162 -8.58 -12.04 -6.52
C CYS A 162 -7.79 -13.09 -7.30
N LYS A 163 -7.96 -13.12 -8.62
CA LYS A 163 -7.29 -14.10 -9.51
C LYS A 163 -5.93 -13.64 -10.02
N ASN A 164 -5.68 -12.33 -9.95
CA ASN A 164 -4.53 -11.68 -10.56
C ASN A 164 -3.48 -11.20 -9.53
N VAL A 165 -3.57 -11.69 -8.28
CA VAL A 165 -2.67 -11.34 -7.19
C VAL A 165 -1.82 -12.54 -6.80
N GLN A 166 -0.50 -12.36 -6.80
CA GLN A 166 0.49 -13.32 -6.33
C GLN A 166 1.14 -12.80 -5.04
N CYS A 167 1.01 -13.55 -3.96
CA CYS A 167 1.54 -13.18 -2.63
C CYS A 167 2.79 -14.00 -2.32
N HIS A 168 3.93 -13.33 -2.24
CA HIS A 168 5.25 -13.91 -2.01
C HIS A 168 5.59 -13.82 -0.52
N LEU A 169 6.05 -14.92 0.06
CA LEU A 169 6.48 -14.99 1.45
C LEU A 169 7.98 -14.81 1.55
N GLY A 170 8.42 -13.85 2.38
CA GLY A 170 9.80 -13.79 2.86
C GLY A 170 10.28 -12.38 3.14
N ASN A 171 11.52 -12.28 3.64
CA ASN A 171 12.14 -10.99 3.91
C ASN A 171 12.32 -10.20 2.60
N LEU A 172 11.81 -8.96 2.58
CA LEU A 172 11.96 -8.03 1.46
C LEU A 172 13.42 -7.87 1.01
N ASP A 173 14.38 -7.91 1.94
CA ASP A 173 15.81 -7.82 1.61
C ASP A 173 16.31 -8.95 0.70
N ILE A 174 15.60 -10.08 0.70
CA ILE A 174 15.96 -11.29 -0.04
C ILE A 174 15.04 -11.43 -1.26
N VAL A 175 13.73 -11.43 -1.02
CA VAL A 175 12.70 -11.83 -1.99
C VAL A 175 12.41 -10.75 -3.04
N LEU A 176 12.68 -9.47 -2.76
CA LEU A 176 12.37 -8.38 -3.70
C LEU A 176 13.05 -8.60 -5.07
N SER A 177 14.32 -8.97 -5.06
CA SER A 177 15.09 -9.17 -6.29
C SER A 177 14.56 -10.32 -7.14
N GLU A 178 14.10 -11.40 -6.50
CA GLU A 178 13.49 -12.57 -7.16
C GLU A 178 12.14 -12.18 -7.78
N VAL A 179 11.29 -11.47 -7.03
CA VAL A 179 9.98 -11.02 -7.51
C VAL A 179 10.12 -10.08 -8.72
N LEU A 180 11.08 -9.15 -8.68
CA LEU A 180 11.38 -8.26 -9.81
C LEU A 180 11.87 -9.01 -11.07
N GLN A 181 12.31 -10.26 -10.97
CA GLN A 181 12.64 -11.10 -12.13
C GLN A 181 11.42 -11.86 -12.68
N LEU A 182 10.38 -12.04 -11.88
CA LEU A 182 9.17 -12.80 -12.24
C LEU A 182 8.09 -11.95 -12.93
N MET A 183 8.24 -10.62 -12.93
CA MET A 183 7.26 -9.69 -13.46
C MET A 183 7.87 -8.72 -14.49
N PRO A 184 7.06 -8.18 -15.42
CA PRO A 184 7.46 -7.00 -16.18
C PRO A 184 7.82 -5.84 -15.25
N ALA A 185 8.58 -4.87 -15.76
CA ALA A 185 8.86 -3.62 -15.04
C ALA A 185 7.55 -3.08 -14.43
N PRO A 186 7.51 -2.82 -13.10
CA PRO A 186 6.29 -2.36 -12.47
C PRO A 186 5.97 -0.94 -12.95
N ASP A 187 4.73 -0.70 -13.36
CA ASP A 187 4.23 0.62 -13.72
C ASP A 187 3.48 1.30 -12.55
N LEU A 188 3.25 0.56 -11.46
CA LEU A 188 2.90 1.12 -10.16
C LEU A 188 3.58 0.34 -9.03
N VAL A 189 4.21 1.06 -8.11
CA VAL A 189 4.79 0.49 -6.88
C VAL A 189 4.15 1.10 -5.64
N PHE A 190 3.66 0.24 -4.75
CA PHE A 190 3.15 0.61 -3.44
C PHE A 190 4.10 0.11 -2.34
N MET A 191 4.82 1.04 -1.71
CA MET A 191 5.80 0.73 -0.67
C MET A 191 5.19 0.95 0.72
N ASP A 192 4.73 -0.12 1.38
CA ASP A 192 4.13 -0.09 2.73
C ASP A 192 4.68 -1.17 3.68
N GLY A 193 5.90 -1.64 3.41
CA GLY A 193 6.54 -2.76 4.10
C GLY A 193 7.42 -2.30 5.26
N ASN A 194 8.65 -1.90 4.95
CA ASN A 194 9.59 -1.38 5.93
C ASN A 194 9.49 0.15 6.02
N HIS A 195 9.44 0.69 7.24
CA HIS A 195 9.35 2.12 7.52
C HIS A 195 10.67 2.74 7.98
N GLN A 196 11.76 1.95 7.97
CA GLN A 196 13.10 2.45 8.21
C GLN A 196 13.65 3.06 6.91
N GLU A 197 14.25 4.26 7.03
CA GLU A 197 14.77 5.04 5.91
C GLU A 197 15.73 4.23 5.02
N GLU A 198 16.72 3.57 5.62
CA GLU A 198 17.76 2.84 4.89
C GLU A 198 17.19 1.68 4.04
N PRO A 199 16.36 0.78 4.59
CA PRO A 199 15.71 -0.26 3.79
C PRO A 199 14.78 0.31 2.71
N THR A 200 13.99 1.34 3.03
CA THR A 200 13.09 1.96 2.05
C THR A 200 13.87 2.51 0.84
N LEU A 201 14.97 3.22 1.09
CA LEU A 201 15.83 3.75 0.02
C LEU A 201 16.49 2.63 -0.80
N ARG A 202 16.96 1.57 -0.14
CA ARG A 202 17.50 0.40 -0.84
C ARG A 202 16.49 -0.28 -1.75
N TYR A 203 15.25 -0.48 -1.28
CA TYR A 203 14.20 -1.09 -2.10
C TYR A 203 13.82 -0.16 -3.26
N PHE A 204 13.73 1.14 -3.00
CA PHE A 204 13.47 2.13 -4.03
C PHE A 204 14.51 2.08 -5.15
N ASN A 205 15.81 2.10 -4.81
CA ASN A 205 16.88 2.04 -5.81
C ASN A 205 16.83 0.74 -6.64
N GLN A 206 16.62 -0.41 -5.99
CA GLN A 206 16.46 -1.69 -6.71
C GLN A 206 15.30 -1.69 -7.71
N ILE A 207 14.22 -0.97 -7.39
CA ILE A 207 13.03 -0.88 -8.23
C ILE A 207 13.26 0.10 -9.38
N VAL A 208 13.83 1.28 -9.10
CA VAL A 208 14.09 2.32 -10.11
C VAL A 208 15.03 1.80 -11.20
N ASP A 209 16.04 1.01 -10.85
CA ASP A 209 16.94 0.38 -11.82
C ASP A 209 16.22 -0.58 -12.80
N ARG A 210 14.97 -0.95 -12.51
CA ARG A 210 14.10 -1.79 -13.35
C ARG A 210 12.98 -1.02 -14.03
N LEU A 211 12.73 0.23 -13.66
CA LEU A 211 11.71 1.04 -14.32
C LEU A 211 12.20 1.36 -15.74
N SER A 212 11.34 1.18 -16.73
CA SER A 212 11.63 1.58 -18.09
C SER A 212 11.66 3.11 -18.20
N ASP A 213 12.68 3.66 -18.89
CA ASP A 213 12.69 5.06 -19.32
C ASP A 213 11.49 5.27 -20.26
N SER A 214 10.37 5.78 -19.74
CA SER A 214 9.17 6.10 -20.52
C SER A 214 8.82 7.57 -20.36
#